data_AF-A0A9P8IQ05-F1
#
_entry.id   AF-A0A9P8IQ05-F1
#
_cell.length_a   1.000
_cell.length_b   1.000
_cell.length_c   1.000
_cell.angle_alpha   90.00
_cell.angle_beta   90.00
_cell.angle_gamma   90.00
#
_symmetry.space_group_name_H-M   'P 1'
#
loop_
_entity.id
_entity.type
_entity.pdbx_description
1 polymer ?
#
loop_
_entity_poly.entity_id
_entity_poly.type
_entity_poly.pdbx_seq_one_letter_code
_entity_poly.pdbx_strand_id
1 'polypeptide(L)' 'MLSGKPLFPGKDYHHQLTLILDVLGTPTMEDYYGIKSRRAREYIRSLPFKKKVPFRTLFPKTSDLALDLLESPRIQPC' A
#
# COMPACT_ATOMS: atom_id res chain seq x y z
N MET A 1 -2.52 -7.74 -16.43
CA MET A 1 -2.36 -7.70 -14.96
C MET A 1 -0.94 -8.15 -14.61
N LEU A 2 -0.27 -7.52 -13.63
CA LEU A 2 1.17 -7.74 -13.37
C LEU A 2 1.51 -9.13 -12.81
N SER A 3 0.67 -9.69 -11.94
CA SER A 3 0.87 -11.01 -11.32
C SER A 3 -0.19 -12.05 -11.70
N GLY A 4 -1.23 -11.65 -12.45
CA GLY A 4 -2.38 -12.51 -12.76
C GLY A 4 -3.23 -12.91 -11.53
N LYS A 5 -2.95 -12.33 -10.36
CA LYS A 5 -3.62 -12.61 -9.08
C LYS A 5 -3.88 -11.28 -8.34
N PRO A 6 -4.90 -11.22 -7.46
CA PRO A 6 -5.12 -10.04 -6.62
C PRO A 6 -3.87 -9.74 -5.77
N LEU A 7 -3.46 -8.47 -5.73
CA LEU A 7 -2.28 -8.03 -4.97
C LEU A 7 -2.51 -8.08 -3.45
N PHE A 8 -3.73 -7.79 -3.03
CA PHE A 8 -4.14 -7.79 -1.63
C PHE A 8 -5.43 -8.62 -1.47
N PRO A 9 -5.33 -9.95 -1.36
CA PRO A 9 -6.48 -10.84 -1.21
C PRO A 9 -6.98 -10.89 0.24
N GLY A 10 -7.50 -9.78 0.76
CA GLY A 10 -8.06 -9.72 2.11
C GLY A 10 -9.34 -10.52 2.25
N LYS A 11 -9.54 -11.04 3.47
CA LYS A 11 -10.71 -11.86 3.85
C LYS A 11 -11.79 -11.03 4.55
N ASP A 12 -11.36 -9.95 5.18
CA ASP A 12 -12.16 -9.00 5.91
C ASP A 12 -11.44 -7.64 5.91
N TYR A 13 -12.06 -6.65 6.55
CA TYR A 13 -11.55 -5.28 6.60
C TYR A 13 -10.16 -5.15 7.25
N HIS A 14 -9.91 -5.83 8.37
CA HIS A 14 -8.64 -5.72 9.10
C HIS A 14 -7.53 -6.45 8.35
N HIS A 15 -7.83 -7.64 7.82
CA HIS A 15 -6.88 -8.40 7.02
C HIS A 15 -6.50 -7.64 5.75
N GLN A 16 -7.47 -7.04 5.05
CA GLN A 16 -7.20 -6.21 3.87
C GLN A 16 -6.27 -5.05 4.20
N LEU A 17 -6.54 -4.33 5.30
CA LEU A 17 -5.72 -3.19 5.71
C LEU A 17 -4.30 -3.63 6.12
N THR A 18 -4.16 -4.78 6.77
CA THR A 18 -2.86 -5.38 7.11
C THR A 18 -2.04 -5.65 5.86
N LEU A 19 -2.62 -6.34 4.86
CA LEU A 19 -1.93 -6.68 3.62
C LEU A 19 -1.44 -5.44 2.87
N ILE A 20 -2.23 -4.36 2.87
CA ILE A 20 -1.83 -3.09 2.26
C ILE A 20 -0.65 -2.48 3.00
N LEU A 21 -0.71 -2.42 4.34
CA LEU A 21 0.33 -1.82 5.17
C LEU A 21 1.62 -2.66 5.22
N ASP A 22 1.54 -3.97 5.00
CA ASP A 22 2.71 -4.84 4.86
C ASP A 22 3.55 -4.48 3.62
N VAL A 23 2.93 -3.92 2.58
CA VAL A 23 3.62 -3.49 1.37
C VAL A 23 3.97 -2.02 1.43
N LEU A 24 3.01 -1.15 1.78
CA LEU A 24 3.23 0.30 1.77
C LEU A 24 3.99 0.81 3.00
N GLY A 25 4.05 0.02 4.06
CA GLY A 25 4.64 0.41 5.34
C GLY A 25 3.69 1.24 6.22
N THR A 26 4.20 1.66 7.37
CA THR A 26 3.49 2.56 8.28
C THR A 26 3.30 3.92 7.59
N PRO A 27 2.07 4.47 7.57
CA PRO A 27 1.80 5.76 6.93
C PRO A 27 2.58 6.89 7.60
N THR A 28 2.86 7.95 6.83
CA THR A 28 3.42 9.18 7.39
C THR A 28 2.40 9.84 8.33
N MET A 29 2.85 10.80 9.14
CA MET A 29 1.93 11.55 10.01
C MET A 29 0.87 12.30 9.20
N GLU A 30 1.25 12.88 8.07
CA GLU A 30 0.33 13.57 7.16
C GLU A 30 -0.75 12.61 6.62
N ASP A 31 -0.34 11.47 6.07
CA ASP A 31 -1.25 10.45 5.55
C ASP A 31 -2.17 9.92 6.67
N TYR A 32 -1.61 9.69 7.86
CA TYR A 32 -2.34 9.18 9.02
C TYR A 32 -3.44 10.14 9.46
N TYR A 33 -3.19 11.45 9.47
CA TYR A 33 -4.21 12.45 9.79
C TYR A 33 -5.25 12.64 8.68
N GLY A 34 -4.92 12.30 7.42
CA GLY A 34 -5.88 12.23 6.32
C GLY A 34 -6.93 11.13 6.48
N ILE A 35 -6.71 10.14 7.36
CA ILE A 35 -7.63 9.02 7.57
C ILE A 35 -8.87 9.45 8.36
N LYS A 36 -10.01 9.58 7.66
CA LYS A 36 -11.30 9.99 8.25
C LYS A 36 -11.87 8.96 9.25
N SER A 37 -11.67 7.67 8.98
CA SER A 37 -12.19 6.60 9.84
C SER A 37 -11.43 6.53 11.17
N ARG A 38 -12.14 6.78 12.28
CA ARG A 38 -11.57 6.65 13.64
C ARG A 38 -11.11 5.23 13.92
N ARG A 39 -11.92 4.23 13.58
CA ARG A 39 -11.57 2.80 13.76
C ARG A 39 -10.32 2.41 12.97
N ALA A 40 -10.15 2.93 11.76
CA ALA A 40 -8.96 2.68 10.95
C ALA A 40 -7.71 3.29 11.60
N ARG A 41 -7.79 4.52 12.10
CA ARG A 41 -6.70 5.19 12.82
C ARG A 41 -6.29 4.43 14.09
N GLU A 42 -7.26 4.04 14.90
CA GLU A 42 -7.03 3.25 16.12
C GLU A 42 -6.33 1.92 15.80
N TYR A 43 -6.80 1.23 14.75
CA TYR A 43 -6.17 -0.01 14.31
C TYR A 43 -4.73 0.20 13.84
N ILE A 44 -4.48 1.16 12.95
CA ILE A 44 -3.13 1.48 12.46
C ILE A 44 -2.19 1.83 13.61
N ARG A 45 -2.67 2.59 14.61
CA ARG A 45 -1.87 2.96 15.78
C ARG A 45 -1.53 1.77 16.68
N SER A 46 -2.35 0.71 16.67
CA SER A 46 -2.06 -0.53 17.42
C SER A 46 -1.04 -1.45 16.74
N LEU A 47 -0.73 -1.21 15.46
CA LEU A 47 0.21 -2.04 14.71
C LEU A 47 1.66 -1.62 14.99
N PRO A 48 2.61 -2.57 14.97
CA PRO A 48 4.04 -2.25 15.01
C PRO A 48 4.46 -1.49 13.75
N PHE A 49 5.57 -0.77 13.84
CA PHE A 49 6.17 -0.10 12.69
C PHE A 49 6.50 -1.11 11.57
N LYS A 50 6.15 -0.77 10.34
CA LYS A 50 6.39 -1.56 9.12
C LYS A 50 7.17 -0.73 8.11
N LYS A 51 8.26 -1.31 7.60
CA LYS A 51 9.05 -0.70 6.53
C LYS A 51 8.37 -0.94 5.19
N LYS A 52 8.30 0.09 4.34
CA LYS A 52 7.82 -0.04 2.95
C LYS A 52 8.64 -1.08 2.19
N VAL A 53 7.96 -1.93 1.44
CA VAL A 53 8.55 -2.90 0.52
C VAL A 53 8.60 -2.28 -0.88
N PRO A 54 9.76 -2.22 -1.55
CA PRO A 54 9.85 -1.75 -2.93
C PRO A 54 9.02 -2.64 -3.87
N PHE A 55 8.25 -2.04 -4.78
CA PHE A 55 7.42 -2.83 -5.71
C PHE A 55 8.26 -3.70 -6.64
N ARG A 56 9.52 -3.32 -6.90
CA ARG A 56 10.49 -4.17 -7.63
C ARG A 56 10.70 -5.54 -6.97
N THR A 57 10.61 -5.62 -5.64
CA THR A 57 10.73 -6.88 -4.91
C THR A 57 9.51 -7.77 -5.12
N LEU A 58 8.31 -7.18 -5.24
CA LEU A 58 7.07 -7.91 -5.49
C LEU A 58 6.90 -8.30 -6.96
N PHE A 59 7.37 -7.46 -7.87
CA PHE A 59 7.25 -7.64 -9.31
C PHE A 59 8.61 -7.55 -10.01
N PRO A 60 9.49 -8.55 -9.80
CA PRO A 60 10.88 -8.50 -10.28
C PRO A 60 11.01 -8.49 -11.81
N LYS A 61 9.97 -8.94 -12.53
CA LYS A 61 9.94 -9.04 -14.00
C LYS A 61 9.20 -7.88 -14.67
N THR A 62 8.74 -6.89 -13.90
CA THR A 62 8.00 -5.75 -14.42
C THR A 62 8.96 -4.67 -14.90
N SER A 63 8.60 -4.00 -16.00
CA SER A 63 9.40 -2.92 -16.58
C SER A 63 9.49 -1.74 -15.62
N ASP A 64 10.59 -0.99 -15.69
CA ASP A 64 10.82 0.16 -14.81
C ASP A 64 9.73 1.23 -14.98
N LEU A 65 9.21 1.43 -16.20
CA LEU A 65 8.08 2.33 -16.46
C LEU A 65 6.80 1.89 -15.71
N ALA A 66 6.50 0.61 -15.71
CA ALA A 66 5.31 0.10 -15.02
C ALA A 66 5.48 0.14 -13.49
N LEU A 67 6.72 -0.01 -12.98
CA LEU A 67 7.02 0.17 -11.56
C LEU A 67 6.92 1.63 -11.13
N ASP A 68 7.44 2.55 -11.94
CA ASP A 68 7.33 4.01 -11.70
C ASP A 68 5.87 4.45 -11.61
N LEU A 69 5.02 3.97 -12.53
CA LEU A 69 3.58 4.23 -12.51
C LEU A 69 2.87 3.71 -11.24
N LEU A 70 3.38 2.63 -10.62
CA LEU A 70 2.84 2.10 -9.37
C LEU A 70 3.30 2.90 -8.15
N GLU A 71 4.54 3.40 -8.15
CA GLU A 71 5.11 4.13 -7.02
C GLU A 71 4.68 5.59 -6.98
N SER A 72 4.58 6.21 -8.15
CA SER A 72 4.11 7.56 -8.33
C SER A 72 3.16 7.54 -9.50
N PRO A 73 1.84 7.34 -9.26
CA PRO A 73 0.85 7.56 -10.31
C PRO A 73 0.91 9.05 -10.67
N ARG A 74 1.80 9.37 -11.63
CA ARG A 74 1.84 10.66 -12.29
C ARG A 74 0.54 10.75 -13.04
N ILE A 75 -0.46 11.30 -12.39
CA ILE A 75 -1.65 11.81 -13.07
C ILE A 75 -1.09 12.95 -13.92
N GLN A 76 -0.81 12.67 -15.20
CA GLN A 76 -0.59 13.77 -16.14
C GLN A 76 -1.85 14.64 -16.03
N PRO A 77 -1.73 15.90 -15.60
CA PRO A 77 -2.85 16.82 -15.77
C PRO A 77 -3.11 16.85 -17.28
N CYS A 78 -4.33 16.50 -17.68
CA CYS A 78 -4.82 16.81 -19.01
C CYS A 78 -4.67 18.31 -19.28
#